data_AF-A0A0Q0A4E6-F1
#
_entry.id   AF-A0A0Q0A4E6-F1
#
_cell.length_a   1.000
_cell.length_b   1.000
_cell.length_c   1.000
_cell.angle_alpha   90.00
_cell.angle_beta   90.00
_cell.angle_gamma   90.00
#
_symmetry.space_group_name_H-M   'P 1'
#
loop_
_entity.id
_entity.type
_entity.pdbx_description
1 polymer ?
#
loop_
_entity_poly.entity_id
_entity_poly.type
_entity_poly.pdbx_seq_one_letter_code
_entity_poly.pdbx_strand_id
1 'polypeptide(L)'
;KEALALMNGTAVMTGIACLAFARADYLLQLATRITAMNVVALQGNPEHFDERLFAAKPHPGQMQVAAWLRQDLAIDAPTAPLHRLQDRYSLRCAPHVLGVLADSLNWLRSFIEIELNSANDNPIIDAEAERVLHGGHFYGGHIAFAMDSLKTLVANVADLLDRQLALLVDERYNHGLPSNLSGASAERAMLNHGFKAVQIGTSAWTAEALKNTMPASVFSRSTECHNQDKVSMGTIAARDAIRVLELT
;
A
#
# COMPACT_ATOMS: atom_id res chain seq x y z
N LYS A 1 -29.53 27.56 6.34
CA LYS A 1 -28.09 27.31 6.09
C LYS A 1 -27.54 26.17 6.94
N GLU A 2 -27.92 26.06 8.22
CA GLU A 2 -27.43 25.04 9.16
C GLU A 2 -27.52 23.59 8.66
N ALA A 3 -28.70 23.14 8.20
CA ALA A 3 -28.86 21.78 7.68
C ALA A 3 -27.95 21.47 6.48
N LEU A 4 -27.76 22.44 5.59
CA LEU A 4 -26.86 22.29 4.45
C LEU A 4 -25.40 22.23 4.89
N ALA A 5 -24.99 23.07 5.86
CA ALA A 5 -23.64 23.06 6.40
C ALA A 5 -23.27 21.73 7.08
N LEU A 6 -24.24 21.00 7.61
CA LEU A 6 -24.02 19.67 8.20
C LEU A 6 -23.88 18.57 7.15
N MET A 7 -24.64 18.65 6.04
CA MET A 7 -24.67 17.59 5.02
C MET A 7 -23.66 17.79 3.90
N ASN A 8 -23.30 19.04 3.62
CA ASN A 8 -22.51 19.39 2.46
C ASN A 8 -21.02 19.26 2.74
N GLY A 9 -20.27 18.73 1.77
CA GLY A 9 -18.83 18.58 1.84
C GLY A 9 -18.34 17.15 1.83
N THR A 10 -17.08 16.98 2.23
CA THR A 10 -16.29 15.78 1.94
C THR A 10 -15.89 15.00 3.21
N ALA A 11 -16.48 15.34 4.36
CA ALA A 11 -16.09 14.80 5.66
C ALA A 11 -16.03 13.27 5.71
N VAL A 12 -16.99 12.56 5.11
CA VAL A 12 -17.02 11.08 5.13
C VAL A 12 -15.85 10.47 4.36
N MET A 13 -15.62 10.92 3.11
CA MET A 13 -14.53 10.38 2.30
C MET A 13 -13.17 10.74 2.90
N THR A 14 -13.02 11.96 3.42
CA THR A 14 -11.78 12.43 4.05
C THR A 14 -11.50 11.68 5.36
N GLY A 15 -12.52 11.44 6.18
CA GLY A 15 -12.37 10.66 7.42
C GLY A 15 -11.91 9.22 7.15
N ILE A 16 -12.48 8.57 6.13
CA ILE A 16 -12.02 7.23 5.70
C ILE A 16 -10.58 7.30 5.15
N ALA A 17 -10.25 8.35 4.38
CA ALA A 17 -8.91 8.53 3.84
C ALA A 17 -7.84 8.68 4.92
N CYS A 18 -8.13 9.39 6.03
CA CYS A 18 -7.24 9.46 7.19
C CYS A 18 -6.95 8.07 7.78
N LEU A 19 -7.97 7.22 7.91
CA LEU A 19 -7.81 5.84 8.40
C LEU A 19 -7.00 4.97 7.42
N ALA A 20 -7.29 5.08 6.12
CA ALA A 20 -6.58 4.36 5.08
C ALA A 20 -5.10 4.75 5.05
N PHE A 21 -4.81 6.05 5.16
CA PHE A 21 -3.45 6.58 5.23
C PHE A 21 -2.67 6.00 6.42
N ALA A 22 -3.24 6.07 7.62
CA ALA A 22 -2.59 5.56 8.83
C ALA A 22 -2.30 4.04 8.74
N ARG A 23 -3.24 3.27 8.17
CA ARG A 23 -3.05 1.83 7.94
C ARG A 23 -1.98 1.55 6.90
N ALA A 24 -1.93 2.31 5.82
CA ALA A 24 -0.92 2.14 4.76
C ALA A 24 0.50 2.50 5.25
N ASP A 25 0.63 3.54 6.07
CA ASP A 25 1.91 3.92 6.69
C ASP A 25 2.43 2.83 7.64
N TYR A 26 1.55 2.25 8.45
CA TYR A 26 1.90 1.09 9.27
C TYR A 26 2.24 -0.13 8.41
N LEU A 27 1.46 -0.42 7.37
CA LEU A 27 1.69 -1.54 6.47
C LEU A 27 3.04 -1.44 5.76
N LEU A 28 3.46 -0.25 5.33
CA LEU A 28 4.78 -0.03 4.74
C LEU A 28 5.92 -0.50 5.65
N GLN A 29 5.85 -0.13 6.94
CA GLN A 29 6.85 -0.53 7.94
C GLN A 29 6.80 -2.05 8.19
N LEU A 30 5.59 -2.62 8.31
CA LEU A 30 5.38 -4.04 8.52
C LEU A 30 5.88 -4.88 7.34
N ALA A 31 5.51 -4.52 6.11
CA ALA A 31 5.93 -5.21 4.89
C ALA A 31 7.45 -5.14 4.69
N THR A 32 8.09 -4.04 5.09
CA THR A 32 9.56 -3.92 5.10
C THR A 32 10.18 -4.93 6.07
N ARG A 33 9.66 -5.04 7.30
CA ARG A 33 10.14 -6.03 8.28
C ARG A 33 9.89 -7.47 7.85
N ILE A 34 8.72 -7.77 7.28
CA ILE A 34 8.42 -9.09 6.71
C ILE A 34 9.39 -9.40 5.57
N THR A 35 9.73 -8.42 4.73
CA THR A 35 10.75 -8.58 3.69
C THR A 35 12.11 -8.93 4.30
N ALA A 36 12.55 -8.24 5.37
CA ALA A 36 13.80 -8.58 6.06
C ALA A 36 13.78 -10.03 6.59
N MET A 37 12.69 -10.45 7.23
CA MET A 37 12.54 -11.84 7.70
C MET A 37 12.60 -12.84 6.55
N ASN A 38 11.99 -12.53 5.40
CA ASN A 38 12.08 -13.35 4.20
C ASN A 38 13.51 -13.43 3.65
N VAL A 39 14.26 -12.33 3.66
CA VAL A 39 15.68 -12.31 3.28
C VAL A 39 16.47 -13.26 4.19
N VAL A 40 16.28 -13.20 5.51
CA VAL A 40 16.96 -14.13 6.44
C VAL A 40 16.58 -15.58 6.16
N ALA A 41 15.27 -15.87 6.10
CA ALA A 41 14.77 -17.23 5.93
C ALA A 41 15.20 -17.87 4.59
N LEU A 42 15.25 -17.08 3.52
CA LEU A 42 15.68 -17.51 2.19
C LEU A 42 17.20 -17.43 2.00
N GLN A 43 17.98 -17.10 3.03
CA GLN A 43 19.43 -16.86 2.93
C GLN A 43 19.76 -15.88 1.79
N GLY A 44 18.95 -14.83 1.65
CA GLY A 44 19.07 -13.79 0.64
C GLY A 44 20.34 -12.96 0.80
N ASN A 45 20.80 -12.37 -0.30
CA ASN A 45 21.99 -11.53 -0.33
C ASN A 45 21.67 -10.13 0.24
N PRO A 46 22.23 -9.76 1.40
CA PRO A 46 22.02 -8.45 2.00
C PRO A 46 22.65 -7.30 1.19
N GLU A 47 23.64 -7.58 0.34
CA GLU A 47 24.32 -6.57 -0.50
C GLU A 47 23.37 -5.89 -1.50
N HIS A 48 22.20 -6.50 -1.81
CA HIS A 48 21.17 -5.85 -2.62
C HIS A 48 20.63 -4.56 -2.00
N PHE A 49 20.88 -4.34 -0.70
CA PHE A 49 20.41 -3.19 0.05
C PHE A 49 21.52 -2.17 0.35
N ASP A 50 22.71 -2.32 -0.24
CA ASP A 50 23.86 -1.42 -0.02
C ASP A 50 23.49 0.05 -0.27
N GLU A 51 23.91 0.94 0.64
CA GLU A 51 23.60 2.36 0.57
C GLU A 51 24.10 3.03 -0.71
N ARG A 52 25.29 2.65 -1.20
CA ARG A 52 25.90 3.21 -2.41
C ARG A 52 25.10 2.84 -3.65
N LEU A 53 24.51 1.64 -3.66
CA LEU A 53 23.63 1.21 -4.74
C LEU A 53 22.39 2.11 -4.83
N PHE A 54 21.76 2.39 -3.69
CA PHE A 54 20.58 3.26 -3.63
C PHE A 54 20.93 4.74 -3.82
N ALA A 55 22.13 5.18 -3.44
CA ALA A 55 22.61 6.53 -3.75
C ALA A 55 22.75 6.78 -5.26
N ALA A 56 23.02 5.74 -6.06
CA ALA A 56 23.07 5.85 -7.52
C ALA A 56 21.69 6.04 -8.17
N LYS A 57 20.59 5.72 -7.46
CA LYS A 57 19.21 5.96 -7.89
C LYS A 57 18.38 6.56 -6.72
N PRO A 58 18.54 7.87 -6.44
CA PRO A 58 18.24 8.45 -5.13
C PRO A 58 16.76 8.84 -4.96
N HIS A 59 15.84 7.89 -5.14
CA HIS A 59 14.45 8.09 -4.71
C HIS A 59 14.38 8.02 -3.17
N PRO A 60 13.90 9.06 -2.47
CA PRO A 60 13.96 9.12 -1.01
C PRO A 60 13.32 7.91 -0.31
N GLY A 61 12.13 7.49 -0.75
CA GLY A 61 11.42 6.35 -0.21
C GLY A 61 12.15 5.02 -0.47
N GLN A 62 12.79 4.86 -1.63
CA GLN A 62 13.62 3.68 -1.92
C GLN A 62 14.83 3.62 -0.99
N MET A 63 15.52 4.76 -0.80
CA MET A 63 16.66 4.87 0.12
C MET A 63 16.23 4.60 1.56
N GLN A 64 15.08 5.11 2.00
CA GLN A 64 14.52 4.89 3.33
C GLN A 64 14.22 3.42 3.58
N VAL A 65 13.50 2.74 2.66
CA VAL A 65 13.19 1.32 2.80
C VAL A 65 14.46 0.47 2.79
N ALA A 66 15.43 0.78 1.91
CA ALA A 66 16.71 0.09 1.91
C ALA A 66 17.46 0.28 3.24
N ALA A 67 17.42 1.48 3.83
CA ALA A 67 18.03 1.74 5.13
C ALA A 67 17.36 0.95 6.26
N TRP A 68 16.02 0.87 6.27
CA TRP A 68 15.29 0.04 7.23
C TRP A 68 15.62 -1.45 7.10
N LEU A 69 15.70 -1.97 5.87
CA LEU A 69 16.11 -3.35 5.64
C LEU A 69 17.54 -3.60 6.13
N ARG A 70 18.48 -2.68 5.87
CA ARG A 70 19.85 -2.80 6.41
C ARG A 70 19.88 -2.85 7.93
N GLN A 71 19.08 -1.99 8.56
CA GLN A 71 18.95 -1.95 10.02
C GLN A 71 18.36 -3.26 10.57
N ASP A 72 17.26 -3.75 9.99
CA ASP A 72 16.59 -4.98 10.44
C ASP A 72 17.44 -6.23 10.21
N LEU A 73 18.30 -6.23 9.18
CA LEU A 73 19.22 -7.31 8.86
C LEU A 73 20.57 -7.21 9.59
N ALA A 74 20.80 -6.15 10.38
CA ALA A 74 22.06 -5.85 11.05
C ALA A 74 23.28 -5.90 10.10
N ILE A 75 23.16 -5.26 8.93
CA ILE A 75 24.23 -5.20 7.92
C ILE A 75 25.22 -4.11 8.33
N ASP A 76 26.21 -4.47 9.15
CA ASP A 76 27.24 -3.56 9.64
C ASP A 76 28.53 -3.58 8.81
N ALA A 77 28.71 -4.61 7.96
CA ALA A 77 29.88 -4.79 7.11
C ALA A 77 29.53 -5.64 5.87
N PRO A 78 30.35 -5.58 4.80
CA PRO A 78 30.18 -6.45 3.64
C PRO A 78 30.13 -7.92 4.05
N THR A 79 29.13 -8.62 3.54
CA THR A 79 28.94 -10.04 3.84
C THR A 79 29.79 -10.93 2.93
N ALA A 80 30.09 -12.14 3.39
CA ALA A 80 30.79 -13.12 2.57
C ALA A 80 29.97 -13.40 1.28
N PRO A 81 30.61 -13.54 0.11
CA PRO A 81 29.90 -13.79 -1.13
C PRO A 81 29.02 -15.03 -1.01
N LEU A 82 27.72 -14.88 -1.26
CA LEU A 82 26.83 -16.03 -1.38
C LEU A 82 27.20 -16.83 -2.64
N HIS A 83 26.91 -18.13 -2.62
CA HIS A 83 27.11 -19.02 -3.77
C HIS A 83 26.32 -18.58 -5.03
N ARG A 84 25.33 -17.69 -4.86
CA ARG A 84 24.47 -17.17 -5.92
C ARG A 84 24.67 -15.67 -6.11
N LEU A 85 24.72 -15.25 -7.37
CA LEU A 85 24.94 -13.86 -7.74
C LEU A 85 23.72 -12.97 -7.51
N GLN A 86 22.50 -13.49 -7.73
CA GLN A 86 21.26 -12.69 -7.68
C GLN A 86 20.11 -13.44 -7.03
N ASP A 87 19.40 -12.76 -6.13
CA ASP A 87 18.10 -13.20 -5.64
C ASP A 87 16.98 -12.85 -6.61
N ARG A 88 15.84 -13.51 -6.42
CA ARG A 88 14.59 -13.23 -7.13
C ARG A 88 14.09 -11.81 -6.81
N TYR A 89 13.32 -11.26 -7.74
CA TYR A 89 12.93 -9.85 -7.71
C TYR A 89 12.05 -9.50 -6.51
N SER A 90 11.22 -10.42 -6.02
CA SER A 90 10.40 -10.17 -4.83
C SER A 90 11.22 -9.94 -3.55
N LEU A 91 12.50 -10.32 -3.52
CA LEU A 91 13.44 -9.91 -2.47
C LEU A 91 14.27 -8.71 -2.92
N ARG A 92 15.01 -8.87 -4.01
CA ARG A 92 16.01 -7.89 -4.47
C ARG A 92 15.40 -6.54 -4.86
N CYS A 93 14.20 -6.56 -5.44
CA CYS A 93 13.49 -5.36 -5.88
C CYS A 93 12.51 -4.83 -4.82
N ALA A 94 12.38 -5.47 -3.64
CA ALA A 94 11.43 -5.04 -2.61
C ALA A 94 11.55 -3.56 -2.21
N PRO A 95 12.75 -2.97 -2.03
CA PRO A 95 12.87 -1.54 -1.73
C PRO A 95 12.32 -0.65 -2.85
N HIS A 96 12.35 -1.13 -4.10
CA HIS A 96 11.86 -0.39 -5.25
C HIS A 96 10.34 -0.38 -5.32
N VAL A 97 9.67 -1.42 -4.81
CA VAL A 97 8.20 -1.51 -4.73
C VAL A 97 7.70 -0.72 -3.52
N LEU A 98 8.23 -1.04 -2.34
CA LEU A 98 7.85 -0.39 -1.07
C LEU A 98 8.23 1.11 -1.07
N GLY A 99 9.35 1.47 -1.69
CA GLY A 99 9.80 2.85 -1.78
C GLY A 99 8.85 3.75 -2.58
N VAL A 100 8.14 3.22 -3.59
CA VAL A 100 7.12 3.99 -4.32
C VAL A 100 5.95 4.32 -3.40
N LEU A 101 5.52 3.38 -2.53
CA LEU A 101 4.52 3.65 -1.51
C LEU A 101 5.04 4.71 -0.51
N ALA A 102 6.27 4.56 -0.01
CA ALA A 102 6.90 5.50 0.92
C ALA A 102 6.93 6.94 0.37
N ASP A 103 7.42 7.12 -0.87
CA ASP A 103 7.44 8.42 -1.54
C ASP A 103 6.03 8.99 -1.73
N SER A 104 5.09 8.13 -2.14
CA SER A 104 3.72 8.55 -2.43
C SER A 104 2.96 8.97 -1.17
N LEU A 105 3.18 8.32 -0.02
CA LEU A 105 2.49 8.66 1.23
C LEU A 105 2.71 10.13 1.62
N ASN A 106 3.91 10.67 1.45
CA ASN A 106 4.19 12.09 1.74
C ASN A 106 3.29 13.02 0.90
N TRP A 107 3.15 12.72 -0.38
CA TRP A 107 2.31 13.51 -1.27
C TRP A 107 0.81 13.31 -0.99
N LEU A 108 0.37 12.07 -0.78
CA LEU A 108 -1.02 11.73 -0.46
C LEU A 108 -1.47 12.37 0.86
N ARG A 109 -0.59 12.42 1.86
CA ARG A 109 -0.83 13.14 3.12
C ARG A 109 -1.17 14.60 2.85
N SER A 110 -0.44 15.28 1.95
CA SER A 110 -0.71 16.69 1.66
C SER A 110 -2.14 16.93 1.16
N PHE A 111 -2.65 16.06 0.28
CA PHE A 111 -4.04 16.18 -0.21
C PHE A 111 -5.07 15.93 0.89
N ILE A 112 -4.82 14.92 1.73
CA ILE A 112 -5.73 14.56 2.83
C ILE A 112 -5.75 15.68 3.88
N GLU A 113 -4.59 16.19 4.29
CA GLU A 113 -4.49 17.24 5.31
C GLU A 113 -5.08 18.57 4.81
N ILE A 114 -4.88 18.94 3.53
CA ILE A 114 -5.52 20.13 2.96
C ILE A 114 -7.04 19.98 2.99
N GLU A 115 -7.58 18.87 2.50
CA GLU A 115 -9.03 18.64 2.46
C GLU A 115 -9.65 18.57 3.87
N LEU A 116 -8.95 17.95 4.82
CA LEU A 116 -9.37 17.84 6.22
C LEU A 116 -9.51 19.20 6.90
N ASN A 117 -8.67 20.17 6.52
CA ASN A 117 -8.65 21.52 7.08
C ASN A 117 -9.32 22.57 6.18
N SER A 118 -10.08 22.13 5.17
CA SER A 118 -10.75 23.02 4.21
C SER A 118 -12.22 23.29 4.58
N ALA A 119 -12.73 24.43 4.11
CA ALA A 119 -14.16 24.74 4.17
C ALA A 119 -14.87 24.16 2.93
N ASN A 120 -15.30 22.90 3.05
CA ASN A 120 -15.80 22.05 1.95
C ASN A 120 -17.29 22.29 1.65
N ASP A 121 -17.83 23.43 2.11
CA ASP A 121 -19.26 23.75 2.10
C ASP A 121 -19.61 24.71 0.96
N ASN A 122 -20.90 24.85 0.69
CA ASN A 122 -21.46 25.82 -0.23
C ASN A 122 -22.85 26.31 0.26
N PRO A 123 -23.15 27.61 0.18
CA PRO A 123 -22.20 28.69 -0.09
C PRO A 123 -21.23 28.92 1.08
N ILE A 124 -20.10 29.54 0.77
CA ILE A 124 -19.18 30.11 1.76
C ILE A 124 -19.70 31.50 2.16
N ILE A 125 -19.68 31.78 3.46
CA ILE A 125 -20.12 33.07 4.01
C ILE A 125 -18.87 33.89 4.33
N ASP A 126 -18.69 34.97 3.58
CA ASP A 126 -17.67 35.98 3.85
C ASP A 126 -18.34 37.13 4.61
N ALA A 127 -18.25 37.06 5.94
CA ALA A 127 -18.89 38.03 6.82
C ALA A 127 -18.23 39.41 6.77
N GLU A 128 -16.91 39.48 6.52
CA GLU A 128 -16.17 40.74 6.48
C GLU A 128 -16.51 41.55 5.23
N ALA A 129 -16.60 40.89 4.08
CA ALA A 129 -17.01 41.52 2.83
C ALA A 129 -18.54 41.61 2.66
N GLU A 130 -19.31 41.06 3.60
CA GLU A 130 -20.77 40.91 3.53
C GLU A 130 -21.24 40.18 2.25
N ARG A 131 -20.52 39.10 1.88
CA ARG A 131 -20.78 38.32 0.64
C ARG A 131 -21.13 36.87 0.91
N VAL A 132 -22.04 36.36 0.07
CA VAL A 132 -22.33 34.94 -0.05
C VAL A 132 -21.67 34.43 -1.33
N LEU A 133 -20.70 33.53 -1.18
CA LEU A 133 -19.89 33.00 -2.27
C LEU A 133 -20.39 31.61 -2.65
N HIS A 134 -20.86 31.45 -3.88
CA HIS A 134 -21.31 30.18 -4.42
C HIS A 134 -20.17 29.49 -5.20
N GLY A 135 -19.96 28.20 -4.95
CA GLY A 135 -18.90 27.42 -5.56
C GLY A 135 -19.09 25.91 -5.42
N GLY A 136 -18.07 25.16 -5.81
CA GLY A 136 -18.09 23.69 -5.85
C GLY A 136 -17.14 23.01 -4.85
N HIS A 137 -16.85 23.65 -3.71
CA HIS A 137 -15.88 23.10 -2.72
C HIS A 137 -16.27 21.74 -2.14
N PHE A 138 -17.53 21.30 -2.30
CA PHE A 138 -17.98 19.95 -1.95
C PHE A 138 -17.49 18.86 -2.92
N TYR A 139 -16.83 19.22 -4.02
CA TYR A 139 -16.26 18.26 -4.98
C TYR A 139 -14.94 17.66 -4.46
N GLY A 140 -15.02 16.48 -3.84
CA GLY A 140 -13.85 15.80 -3.24
C GLY A 140 -12.94 15.05 -4.24
N GLY A 141 -12.51 15.70 -5.32
CA GLY A 141 -11.66 15.09 -6.36
C GLY A 141 -10.27 14.68 -5.86
N HIS A 142 -9.67 15.48 -4.98
CA HIS A 142 -8.33 15.20 -4.42
C HIS A 142 -8.32 13.94 -3.58
N ILE A 143 -9.34 13.74 -2.73
CA ILE A 143 -9.50 12.52 -1.95
C ILE A 143 -9.74 11.31 -2.85
N ALA A 144 -10.58 11.44 -3.88
CA ALA A 144 -10.83 10.35 -4.83
C ALA A 144 -9.53 9.89 -5.49
N PHE A 145 -8.74 10.83 -6.01
CA PHE A 145 -7.44 10.55 -6.61
C PHE A 145 -6.47 9.93 -5.60
N ALA A 146 -6.41 10.47 -4.38
CA ALA A 146 -5.50 9.98 -3.35
C ALA A 146 -5.79 8.52 -3.00
N MET A 147 -7.07 8.15 -2.87
CA MET A 147 -7.50 6.80 -2.51
C MET A 147 -7.40 5.81 -3.67
N ASP A 148 -7.69 6.23 -4.91
CA ASP A 148 -7.46 5.40 -6.11
C ASP A 148 -5.97 5.12 -6.33
N SER A 149 -5.10 6.07 -6.00
CA SER A 149 -3.65 5.88 -6.03
C SER A 149 -3.19 4.94 -4.91
N LEU A 150 -3.63 5.19 -3.67
CA LEU A 150 -3.24 4.41 -2.50
C LEU A 150 -3.61 2.93 -2.66
N LYS A 151 -4.83 2.62 -3.11
CA LYS A 151 -5.28 1.23 -3.29
C LYS A 151 -4.42 0.47 -4.30
N THR A 152 -3.98 1.14 -5.37
CA THR A 152 -3.08 0.55 -6.38
C THR A 152 -1.69 0.28 -5.79
N LEU A 153 -1.16 1.20 -4.98
CA LEU A 153 0.13 1.03 -4.30
C LEU A 153 0.10 -0.13 -3.29
N VAL A 154 -0.95 -0.20 -2.47
CA VAL A 154 -1.14 -1.27 -1.49
C VAL A 154 -1.29 -2.63 -2.17
N ALA A 155 -2.03 -2.71 -3.29
CA ALA A 155 -2.13 -3.95 -4.06
C ALA A 155 -0.77 -4.44 -4.59
N ASN A 156 0.16 -3.54 -4.96
CA ASN A 156 1.53 -3.94 -5.32
C ASN A 156 2.31 -4.50 -4.12
N VAL A 157 2.04 -4.00 -2.91
CA VAL A 157 2.60 -4.58 -1.68
C VAL A 157 2.04 -5.97 -1.41
N ALA A 158 0.74 -6.18 -1.61
CA ALA A 158 0.12 -7.50 -1.50
C ALA A 158 0.77 -8.51 -2.47
N ASP A 159 0.95 -8.13 -3.74
CA ASP A 159 1.61 -8.99 -4.74
C ASP A 159 3.07 -9.30 -4.34
N LEU A 160 3.81 -8.30 -3.84
CA LEU A 160 5.17 -8.49 -3.35
C LEU A 160 5.22 -9.55 -2.23
N LEU A 161 4.36 -9.42 -1.22
CA LEU A 161 4.33 -10.34 -0.07
C LEU A 161 3.89 -11.75 -0.48
N ASP A 162 2.92 -11.88 -1.37
CA ASP A 162 2.55 -13.18 -1.93
C ASP A 162 3.71 -13.84 -2.68
N ARG A 163 4.42 -13.07 -3.53
CA ARG A 163 5.61 -13.59 -4.22
C ARG A 163 6.73 -13.99 -3.27
N GLN A 164 6.90 -13.30 -2.15
CA GLN A 164 7.87 -13.69 -1.11
C GLN A 164 7.46 -15.00 -0.43
N LEU A 165 6.18 -15.14 -0.04
CA LEU A 165 5.66 -16.39 0.52
C LEU A 165 5.82 -17.56 -0.46
N ALA A 166 5.55 -17.33 -1.75
CA ALA A 166 5.71 -18.35 -2.79
C ALA A 166 7.15 -18.86 -2.91
N LEU A 167 8.16 -18.02 -2.66
CA LEU A 167 9.56 -18.45 -2.60
C LEU A 167 9.84 -19.30 -1.36
N LEU A 168 9.30 -18.92 -0.19
CA LEU A 168 9.52 -19.65 1.07
C LEU A 168 9.00 -21.09 1.02
N VAL A 169 7.82 -21.30 0.43
CA VAL A 169 7.13 -22.59 0.48
C VAL A 169 7.61 -23.58 -0.59
N ASP A 170 8.41 -23.15 -1.56
CA ASP A 170 8.87 -23.96 -2.69
C ASP A 170 10.34 -24.38 -2.52
N GLU A 171 10.58 -25.68 -2.40
CA GLU A 171 11.92 -26.27 -2.20
C GLU A 171 12.93 -25.93 -3.31
N ARG A 172 12.45 -25.55 -4.50
CA ARG A 172 13.30 -25.11 -5.60
C ARG A 172 13.92 -23.74 -5.35
N TYR A 173 13.34 -22.95 -4.45
CA TYR A 173 13.72 -21.55 -4.20
C TYR A 173 13.99 -21.23 -2.73
N ASN A 174 13.64 -22.12 -1.79
CA ASN A 174 13.67 -21.81 -0.36
C ASN A 174 14.99 -22.20 0.35
N HIS A 175 15.96 -22.73 -0.40
CA HIS A 175 17.32 -22.99 0.06
C HIS A 175 17.45 -23.97 1.24
N GLY A 176 16.68 -25.06 1.16
CA GLY A 176 16.79 -26.20 2.09
C GLY A 176 15.72 -26.21 3.17
N LEU A 177 14.77 -25.29 3.13
CA LEU A 177 13.56 -25.37 3.96
C LEU A 177 12.64 -26.49 3.44
N PRO A 178 11.87 -27.16 4.33
CA PRO A 178 10.94 -28.19 3.91
C PRO A 178 9.88 -27.68 2.93
N SER A 179 9.43 -28.54 2.01
CA SER A 179 8.31 -28.24 1.11
C SER A 179 7.07 -27.78 1.88
N ASN A 180 6.47 -26.68 1.45
CA ASN A 180 5.35 -26.01 2.12
C ASN A 180 5.64 -25.64 3.59
N LEU A 181 6.91 -25.51 3.98
CA LEU A 181 7.33 -25.26 5.36
C LEU A 181 6.75 -26.28 6.37
N SER A 182 6.56 -27.53 5.95
CA SER A 182 6.06 -28.56 6.86
C SER A 182 7.11 -28.89 7.92
N GLY A 183 6.74 -28.75 9.19
CA GLY A 183 7.55 -29.18 10.34
C GLY A 183 7.29 -30.63 10.77
N ALA A 184 6.66 -31.46 9.92
CA ALA A 184 6.32 -32.83 10.27
C ALA A 184 7.57 -33.74 10.32
N SER A 185 7.52 -34.76 11.18
CA SER A 185 8.48 -35.87 11.13
C SER A 185 8.32 -36.67 9.83
N ALA A 186 9.37 -37.40 9.45
CA ALA A 186 9.39 -38.22 8.23
C ALA A 186 8.20 -39.20 8.16
N GLU A 187 7.83 -39.81 9.29
CA GLU A 187 6.70 -40.75 9.40
C GLU A 187 5.33 -40.11 9.09
N ARG A 188 5.21 -38.79 9.32
CA ARG A 188 3.96 -38.04 9.14
C ARG A 188 3.95 -37.17 7.88
N ALA A 189 5.04 -37.17 7.10
CA ALA A 189 5.22 -36.29 5.95
C ALA A 189 4.09 -36.41 4.92
N MET A 190 3.57 -37.62 4.67
CA MET A 190 2.49 -37.84 3.71
C MET A 190 1.13 -37.29 4.17
N LEU A 191 0.97 -36.99 5.46
CA LEU A 191 -0.27 -36.52 6.06
C LEU A 191 -0.24 -35.02 6.41
N ASN A 192 0.89 -34.35 6.18
CA ASN A 192 1.09 -32.95 6.55
C ASN A 192 1.50 -32.12 5.32
N HIS A 193 0.65 -31.15 4.97
CA HIS A 193 0.88 -30.28 3.80
C HIS A 193 1.36 -28.87 4.18
N GLY A 194 1.73 -28.64 5.44
CA GLY A 194 2.25 -27.37 5.94
C GLY A 194 1.37 -26.18 5.55
N PHE A 195 1.99 -25.17 4.96
CA PHE A 195 1.40 -23.90 4.54
C PHE A 195 0.71 -23.94 3.18
N LYS A 196 0.50 -25.12 2.58
CA LYS A 196 -0.11 -25.23 1.25
C LYS A 196 -1.45 -24.49 1.14
N ALA A 197 -2.35 -24.68 2.11
CA ALA A 197 -3.64 -24.00 2.13
C ALA A 197 -3.52 -22.50 2.43
N VAL A 198 -2.54 -22.11 3.25
CA VAL A 198 -2.24 -20.70 3.55
C VAL A 198 -1.80 -19.99 2.29
N GLN A 199 -0.87 -20.56 1.52
CA GLN A 199 -0.43 -20.00 0.24
C GLN A 199 -1.60 -19.80 -0.73
N ILE A 200 -2.50 -20.79 -0.84
CA ILE A 200 -3.71 -20.67 -1.68
C ILE A 200 -4.57 -19.47 -1.22
N GLY A 201 -4.78 -19.33 0.10
CA GLY A 201 -5.52 -18.20 0.68
C GLY A 201 -4.85 -16.86 0.40
N THR A 202 -3.55 -16.75 0.64
CA THR A 202 -2.75 -15.54 0.36
C THR A 202 -2.84 -15.14 -1.10
N SER A 203 -2.70 -16.09 -2.03
CA SER A 203 -2.82 -15.82 -3.46
C SER A 203 -4.24 -15.40 -3.86
N ALA A 204 -5.27 -15.95 -3.22
CA ALA A 204 -6.66 -15.55 -3.45
C ALA A 204 -6.93 -14.11 -2.96
N TRP A 205 -6.48 -13.75 -1.75
CA TRP A 205 -6.62 -12.39 -1.21
C TRP A 205 -5.86 -11.37 -2.05
N THR A 206 -4.64 -11.72 -2.46
CA THR A 206 -3.83 -10.91 -3.37
C THR A 206 -4.56 -10.69 -4.69
N ALA A 207 -5.07 -11.75 -5.33
CA ALA A 207 -5.82 -11.61 -6.57
C ALA A 207 -7.07 -10.73 -6.42
N GLU A 208 -7.78 -10.80 -5.29
CA GLU A 208 -8.91 -9.93 -4.99
C GLU A 208 -8.47 -8.47 -4.81
N ALA A 209 -7.39 -8.22 -4.07
CA ALA A 209 -6.82 -6.89 -3.88
C ALA A 209 -6.43 -6.25 -5.22
N LEU A 210 -5.73 -7.01 -6.07
CA LEU A 210 -5.30 -6.57 -7.41
C LEU A 210 -6.49 -6.24 -8.31
N LYS A 211 -7.54 -7.08 -8.29
CA LYS A 211 -8.77 -6.85 -9.06
C LYS A 211 -9.47 -5.56 -8.63
N ASN A 212 -9.41 -5.20 -7.35
CA ASN A 212 -10.09 -4.04 -6.77
C ASN A 212 -9.34 -2.70 -7.00
N THR A 213 -8.34 -2.66 -7.90
CA THR A 213 -7.55 -1.45 -8.18
C THR A 213 -8.15 -0.53 -9.25
N MET A 214 -9.25 -0.93 -9.92
CA MET A 214 -9.91 -0.09 -10.92
C MET A 214 -10.30 1.28 -10.32
N PRO A 215 -9.82 2.42 -10.84
CA PRO A 215 -10.06 3.73 -10.23
C PRO A 215 -11.55 4.08 -10.20
N ALA A 216 -12.10 4.44 -9.04
CA ALA A 216 -13.51 4.79 -8.93
C ALA A 216 -13.79 6.18 -9.54
N SER A 217 -12.82 7.09 -9.48
CA SER A 217 -12.90 8.47 -9.97
C SER A 217 -13.26 8.61 -11.46
N VAL A 218 -12.96 7.60 -12.28
CA VAL A 218 -13.29 7.61 -13.72
C VAL A 218 -14.74 7.17 -14.01
N PHE A 219 -15.48 6.69 -13.01
CA PHE A 219 -16.86 6.23 -13.15
C PHE A 219 -17.90 7.30 -12.75
N SER A 220 -17.56 8.59 -12.85
CA SER A 220 -18.55 9.65 -12.66
C SER A 220 -19.77 9.42 -13.53
N ARG A 221 -20.96 9.48 -12.92
CA ARG A 221 -22.25 9.38 -13.60
C ARG A 221 -23.07 10.62 -13.29
N SER A 222 -23.79 11.10 -14.30
CA SER A 222 -24.75 12.17 -14.08
C SER A 222 -25.87 11.70 -13.16
N THR A 223 -26.17 12.50 -12.16
CA THR A 223 -27.23 12.25 -11.17
C THR A 223 -27.98 13.55 -10.86
N GLU A 224 -29.00 13.47 -10.00
CA GLU A 224 -29.77 14.63 -9.52
C GLU A 224 -30.22 15.53 -10.68
N CYS A 225 -31.05 14.97 -11.57
CA CYS A 225 -31.61 15.68 -12.72
C CYS A 225 -30.57 16.42 -13.61
N HIS A 226 -29.36 15.87 -13.74
CA HIS A 226 -28.22 16.46 -14.45
C HIS A 226 -27.59 17.70 -13.81
N ASN A 227 -28.03 18.11 -12.62
CA ASN A 227 -27.32 19.15 -11.86
C ASN A 227 -25.99 18.62 -11.27
N GLN A 228 -25.94 17.34 -10.90
CA GLN A 228 -24.70 16.63 -10.60
C GLN A 228 -24.25 15.79 -11.80
N ASP A 229 -23.93 16.45 -12.90
CA ASP A 229 -23.42 15.83 -14.13
C ASP A 229 -22.00 15.27 -13.98
N LYS A 230 -21.20 15.85 -13.07
CA LYS A 230 -19.86 15.41 -12.68
C LYS A 230 -19.72 15.27 -11.17
N VAL A 231 -19.32 14.08 -10.71
CA VAL A 231 -19.09 13.76 -9.28
C VAL A 231 -17.72 13.12 -9.08
N SER A 232 -17.16 13.23 -7.88
CA SER A 232 -15.78 12.79 -7.59
C SER A 232 -15.64 11.28 -7.39
N MET A 233 -16.70 10.61 -6.94
CA MET A 233 -16.68 9.20 -6.50
C MET A 233 -15.79 8.95 -5.26
N GLY A 234 -15.41 10.01 -4.52
CA GLY A 234 -14.39 9.93 -3.47
C GLY A 234 -14.71 8.96 -2.32
N THR A 235 -15.97 8.87 -1.88
CA THR A 235 -16.36 7.91 -0.83
C THR A 235 -16.22 6.45 -1.28
N ILE A 236 -16.45 6.16 -2.56
CA ILE A 236 -16.26 4.82 -3.12
C ILE A 236 -14.77 4.50 -3.19
N ALA A 237 -13.96 5.43 -3.75
CA ALA A 237 -12.50 5.27 -3.80
C ALA A 237 -11.89 5.02 -2.40
N ALA A 238 -12.33 5.77 -1.38
CA ALA A 238 -11.86 5.62 0.00
C ALA A 238 -12.23 4.25 0.60
N ARG A 239 -13.44 3.76 0.34
CA ARG A 239 -13.87 2.42 0.79
C ARG A 239 -13.11 1.30 0.07
N ASP A 240 -12.87 1.45 -1.23
CA ASP A 240 -12.06 0.48 -1.99
C ASP A 240 -10.64 0.41 -1.44
N ALA A 241 -10.03 1.56 -1.10
CA ALA A 241 -8.70 1.60 -0.49
C ALA A 241 -8.66 0.86 0.86
N ILE A 242 -9.67 1.05 1.72
CA ILE A 242 -9.80 0.26 2.95
C ILE A 242 -9.93 -1.23 2.66
N ARG A 243 -10.75 -1.63 1.69
CA ARG A 243 -10.92 -3.04 1.34
C ARG A 243 -9.61 -3.67 0.88
N VAL A 244 -8.84 -2.98 0.05
CA VAL A 244 -7.53 -3.46 -0.41
C VAL A 244 -6.55 -3.57 0.77
N LEU A 245 -6.55 -2.61 1.70
CA LEU A 245 -5.76 -2.68 2.93
C LEU A 245 -6.15 -3.84 3.85
N GLU A 246 -7.44 -4.20 3.93
CA GLU A 246 -7.91 -5.34 4.73
C GLU A 246 -7.51 -6.70 4.15
N LEU A 247 -7.30 -6.76 2.84
CA LEU A 247 -6.86 -7.95 2.13
C LEU A 247 -5.32 -8.15 2.16
N THR A 248 -4.58 -7.15 2.63
CA THR A 248 -3.10 -7.11 2.62
C THR A 248 -2.55 -7.29 4.03
#